data_AF-A0A8B4HAR0-F1
#
_entry.id   AF-A0A8B4HAR0-F1
#
_cell.length_a   1.000
_cell.length_b   1.000
_cell.length_c   1.000
_cell.angle_alpha   90.00
_cell.angle_beta   90.00
_cell.angle_gamma   90.00
#
_symmetry.space_group_name_H-M   'P 1'
#
loop_
_entity.id
_entity.type
_entity.pdbx_description
1 polymer ?
#
loop_
_entity_poly.entity_id
_entity_poly.type
_entity_poly.pdbx_seq_one_letter_code
_entity_poly.pdbx_strand_id
1 'polypeptide(L)'
;MDFSALMMRIEKEAQPPVAVGRLPSQDYVMETLLDDLTQSHAWLARELKEPLLELWVNDGDVFIYPDLGDPIVAIDYANLLAFASRNPVVDLESLRGFHTVS
;
A
#
# COMPACT_ATOMS: atom_id res chain seq x y z
N MET A 1 -4.54 9.69 -11.51
CA MET A 1 -4.95 10.35 -10.26
C MET A 1 -3.68 10.82 -9.60
N ASP A 2 -3.61 12.03 -9.06
CA ASP A 2 -2.42 12.46 -8.31
C ASP A 2 -2.35 11.74 -6.94
N PHE A 3 -1.14 11.65 -6.37
CA PHE A 3 -0.87 10.94 -5.12
C PHE A 3 -1.72 11.44 -3.95
N SER A 4 -1.91 12.76 -3.85
CA SER A 4 -2.67 13.39 -2.77
C SER A 4 -4.16 13.02 -2.83
N ALA A 5 -4.74 13.06 -4.03
CA ALA A 5 -6.11 12.65 -4.26
C ALA A 5 -6.32 11.16 -3.96
N LEU A 6 -5.35 10.31 -4.27
CA LEU A 6 -5.39 8.88 -3.93
C LEU A 6 -5.41 8.69 -2.41
N MET A 7 -4.49 9.30 -1.68
CA MET A 7 -4.41 9.17 -0.22
C MET A 7 -5.69 9.66 0.47
N MET A 8 -6.21 10.82 0.08
CA MET A 8 -7.46 11.36 0.64
C MET A 8 -8.66 10.44 0.38
N ARG A 9 -8.72 9.80 -0.79
CA ARG A 9 -9.79 8.83 -1.09
C ARG A 9 -9.64 7.56 -0.26
N ILE A 10 -8.42 7.04 -0.13
CA ILE A 10 -8.15 5.85 0.71
C ILE A 10 -8.57 6.11 2.15
N GLU A 11 -8.16 7.24 2.73
CA GLU A 11 -8.51 7.60 4.11
C GLU A 11 -10.03 7.62 4.35
N LYS A 12 -10.78 8.15 3.38
CA LYS A 12 -12.23 8.32 3.47
C LYS A 12 -13.02 7.06 3.14
N GLU A 13 -12.54 6.26 2.18
CA GLU A 13 -13.29 5.14 1.60
C GLU A 13 -12.91 3.78 2.20
N ALA A 14 -11.79 3.68 2.91
CA ALA A 14 -11.41 2.46 3.66
C ALA A 14 -12.43 2.14 4.75
N GLN A 15 -12.70 0.84 4.96
CA GLN A 15 -13.63 0.36 5.97
C GLN A 15 -13.03 -0.79 6.80
N PRO A 16 -12.67 -0.57 8.08
CA PRO A 16 -12.82 0.69 8.83
C PRO A 16 -11.94 1.82 8.28
N PRO A 17 -12.27 3.09 8.59
CA PRO A 17 -11.44 4.23 8.22
C PRO A 17 -10.02 4.09 8.78
N VAL A 18 -9.04 4.50 7.98
CA VAL A 18 -7.62 4.55 8.36
C VAL A 18 -7.17 6.01 8.46
N ALA A 19 -6.01 6.27 9.05
CA ALA A 19 -5.46 7.61 9.15
C ALA A 19 -4.19 7.72 8.30
N VAL A 20 -4.17 8.63 7.34
CA VAL A 20 -2.97 8.89 6.54
C VAL A 20 -2.06 9.81 7.36
N GLY A 21 -0.80 9.41 7.57
CA GLY A 21 0.14 10.20 8.37
C GLY A 21 -0.19 10.20 9.86
N ARG A 22 -0.58 9.03 10.41
CA ARG A 22 -0.82 8.86 11.86
C ARG A 22 0.39 9.25 12.71
N LEU A 23 1.60 9.18 12.14
CA LEU A 23 2.84 9.65 12.75
C LEU A 23 3.22 11.02 12.19
N PRO A 24 3.85 11.91 12.99
CA PRO A 24 4.28 13.24 12.53
C PRO A 24 5.48 13.19 11.55
N SER A 25 5.85 12.01 11.05
CA SER A 25 6.94 11.80 10.09
C SER A 25 6.38 11.59 8.70
N GLN A 26 6.86 12.37 7.74
CA GLN A 26 6.51 12.18 6.32
C GLN A 26 7.17 10.93 5.73
N ASP A 27 8.28 10.50 6.32
CA ASP A 27 9.08 9.38 5.82
C ASP A 27 8.41 8.01 6.04
N TYR A 28 7.36 7.92 6.87
CA TYR A 28 6.68 6.66 7.21
C TYR A 28 5.20 6.64 6.83
N VAL A 29 4.75 7.57 5.97
CA VAL A 29 3.33 7.72 5.65
C VAL A 29 2.78 6.49 4.94
N MET A 30 3.55 5.90 4.03
CA MET A 30 3.09 4.76 3.23
C MET A 30 3.09 3.48 4.06
N GLU A 31 4.17 3.22 4.77
CA GLU A 31 4.41 2.09 5.68
C GLU A 31 3.31 2.04 6.73
N THR A 32 3.03 3.17 7.38
CA THR A 32 1.96 3.24 8.40
C THR A 32 0.56 3.08 7.81
N LEU A 33 0.32 3.59 6.60
CA LEU A 33 -0.95 3.39 5.91
C LEU A 33 -1.18 1.93 5.53
N LEU A 34 -0.17 1.27 4.96
CA LEU A 34 -0.23 -0.14 4.57
C LEU A 34 -0.41 -1.04 5.80
N ASP A 35 0.30 -0.74 6.89
CA ASP A 35 0.12 -1.38 8.18
C ASP A 35 -1.30 -1.20 8.70
N ASP A 36 -1.85 0.02 8.74
CA ASP A 36 -3.21 0.27 9.20
C ASP A 36 -4.26 -0.49 8.37
N LEU A 37 -4.16 -0.43 7.04
CA LEU A 37 -5.06 -1.14 6.14
C LEU A 37 -5.01 -2.66 6.37
N THR A 38 -3.81 -3.19 6.66
CA THR A 38 -3.61 -4.62 6.88
C THR A 38 -4.08 -5.05 8.27
N GLN A 39 -3.64 -4.39 9.34
CA GLN A 39 -3.95 -4.78 10.71
C GLN A 39 -5.45 -4.60 11.03
N SER A 40 -6.06 -3.53 10.53
CA SER A 40 -7.50 -3.26 10.73
C SER A 40 -8.42 -4.13 9.87
N HIS A 41 -7.84 -4.92 8.95
CA HIS A 41 -8.61 -5.65 7.94
C HIS A 41 -9.52 -4.75 7.12
N ALA A 42 -9.00 -3.56 6.78
CA ALA A 42 -9.73 -2.59 5.99
C ALA A 42 -10.09 -3.17 4.62
N TRP A 43 -11.37 -3.04 4.28
CA TRP A 43 -11.85 -3.21 2.92
C TRP A 43 -11.62 -1.91 2.14
N LEU A 44 -11.13 -2.04 0.91
CA LEU A 44 -10.91 -0.94 -0.01
C LEU A 44 -11.36 -1.36 -1.41
N ALA A 45 -12.06 -0.48 -2.12
CA ALA A 45 -12.49 -0.74 -3.49
C ALA A 45 -11.28 -1.02 -4.39
N ARG A 46 -11.44 -1.93 -5.36
CA ARG A 46 -10.36 -2.33 -6.28
C ARG A 46 -9.71 -1.14 -6.98
N GLU A 47 -10.53 -0.17 -7.39
CA GLU A 47 -10.12 1.09 -8.03
C GLU A 47 -9.15 1.95 -7.21
N LEU A 48 -9.10 1.76 -5.89
CA LEU A 48 -8.16 2.44 -4.98
C LEU A 48 -7.05 1.50 -4.54
N LYS A 49 -7.36 0.21 -4.41
CA LYS A 49 -6.41 -0.82 -3.99
C LYS A 49 -5.32 -1.07 -5.03
N GLU A 50 -5.67 -1.16 -6.31
CA GLU A 50 -4.70 -1.38 -7.39
C GLU A 50 -3.68 -0.23 -7.48
N PRO A 51 -4.08 1.06 -7.57
CA PRO A 51 -3.12 2.16 -7.57
C PRO A 51 -2.27 2.24 -6.31
N LEU A 52 -2.82 1.90 -5.14
CA LEU A 52 -2.03 1.87 -3.90
C LEU A 52 -0.95 0.77 -3.96
N LEU A 53 -1.31 -0.44 -4.40
CA LEU A 53 -0.38 -1.56 -4.52
C LEU A 53 0.65 -1.33 -5.63
N GLU A 54 0.29 -0.63 -6.70
CA GLU A 54 1.19 -0.24 -7.79
C GLU A 54 2.39 0.59 -7.30
N LEU A 55 2.18 1.46 -6.31
CA LEU A 55 3.26 2.24 -5.69
C LEU A 55 4.30 1.34 -5.01
N TRP A 56 3.86 0.25 -4.37
CA TRP A 56 4.72 -0.68 -3.65
C TRP A 56 5.44 -1.68 -4.54
N VAL A 57 4.75 -2.25 -5.54
CA VAL A 57 5.37 -3.28 -6.40
C VAL A 57 6.47 -2.74 -7.31
N ASN A 58 6.50 -1.42 -7.49
CA ASN A 58 7.55 -0.72 -8.23
C ASN A 58 8.62 -0.10 -7.29
N ASP A 59 8.49 -0.29 -5.97
CA ASP A 59 9.52 0.06 -5.01
C ASP A 59 10.64 -0.99 -5.03
N GLY A 60 11.85 -0.51 -5.33
CA GLY A 60 13.04 -1.35 -5.46
C GLY A 60 13.45 -2.03 -4.16
N ASP A 61 13.32 -1.33 -3.04
CA ASP A 61 13.83 -1.75 -1.74
C ASP A 61 12.81 -2.61 -0.99
N VAL A 62 11.52 -2.51 -1.34
CA VAL A 62 10.45 -3.24 -0.65
C VAL A 62 9.93 -4.44 -1.43
N PHE A 63 9.79 -4.37 -2.76
CA PHE A 63 9.19 -5.48 -3.52
C PHE A 63 10.14 -6.16 -4.49
N ILE A 64 11.00 -5.41 -5.19
CA ILE A 64 11.86 -5.98 -6.23
C ILE A 64 13.05 -6.72 -5.61
N TYR A 65 13.71 -6.11 -4.63
CA TYR A 65 14.86 -6.67 -3.91
C TYR A 65 14.74 -6.44 -2.40
N PRO A 66 13.74 -7.03 -1.73
CA PRO A 66 13.52 -6.79 -0.30
C PRO A 66 14.71 -7.23 0.55
N ASP A 67 15.28 -6.30 1.33
CA ASP A 67 16.18 -6.64 2.44
C ASP A 67 15.35 -7.12 3.64
N LEU A 68 15.00 -8.40 3.64
CA LEU A 68 14.24 -9.01 4.74
C LEU A 68 15.05 -9.11 6.06
N GLY A 69 16.32 -8.69 6.07
CA GLY A 69 17.08 -8.46 7.29
C GLY A 69 16.69 -7.16 8.00
N ASP A 70 16.15 -6.19 7.27
CA ASP A 70 15.54 -4.99 7.84
C ASP A 70 14.13 -5.32 8.35
N PRO A 71 13.85 -5.12 9.65
CA PRO A 71 12.53 -5.42 10.22
C PRO A 71 11.40 -4.59 9.60
N ILE A 72 11.66 -3.37 9.13
CA ILE A 72 10.64 -2.50 8.50
C ILE A 72 10.26 -3.09 7.14
N VAL A 73 11.26 -3.36 6.28
CA VAL A 73 11.04 -3.96 4.95
C VAL A 73 10.34 -5.32 5.07
N ALA A 74 10.71 -6.14 6.05
CA ALA A 74 10.07 -7.43 6.29
C ALA A 74 8.58 -7.29 6.67
N ILE A 75 8.23 -6.28 7.47
CA ILE A 75 6.84 -5.97 7.84
C ILE A 75 6.06 -5.47 6.63
N ASP A 76 6.60 -4.52 5.88
CA ASP A 76 5.92 -3.95 4.72
C ASP A 76 5.69 -4.98 3.62
N TYR A 77 6.69 -5.83 3.35
CA TYR A 77 6.55 -6.94 2.40
C TYR A 77 5.43 -7.92 2.84
N ALA A 78 5.40 -8.29 4.12
CA ALA A 78 4.35 -9.16 4.64
C ALA A 78 2.96 -8.51 4.58
N ASN A 79 2.87 -7.22 4.95
CA ASN A 79 1.63 -6.46 4.88
C ASN A 79 1.13 -6.32 3.44
N LEU A 80 2.03 -6.12 2.48
CA LEU A 80 1.71 -6.03 1.06
C LEU A 80 1.05 -7.32 0.55
N LEU A 81 1.65 -8.47 0.84
CA LEU A 81 1.09 -9.78 0.47
C LEU A 81 -0.26 -10.05 1.16
N ALA A 82 -0.35 -9.74 2.46
CA ALA A 82 -1.55 -9.93 3.24
C ALA A 82 -2.70 -9.02 2.77
N PHE A 83 -2.43 -7.77 2.45
CA PHE A 83 -3.43 -6.85 1.95
C PHE A 83 -3.87 -7.25 0.55
N ALA A 84 -2.95 -7.54 -0.38
CA ALA A 84 -3.25 -7.94 -1.76
C ALA A 84 -4.17 -9.17 -1.84
N SER A 85 -3.95 -10.16 -0.96
CA SER A 85 -4.71 -11.41 -0.91
C SER A 85 -6.12 -11.30 -0.33
N ARG A 86 -6.51 -10.14 0.23
CA ARG A 86 -7.86 -9.90 0.76
C ARG A 86 -8.81 -9.36 -0.30
N ASN A 87 -10.11 -9.64 -0.17
CA ASN A 87 -11.10 -9.17 -1.13
C ASN A 87 -11.18 -7.64 -1.18
N PRO A 88 -11.13 -7.01 -2.38
CA PRO A 88 -10.91 -7.64 -3.69
C PRO A 88 -9.47 -8.09 -3.88
N VAL A 89 -9.25 -9.36 -4.24
CA VAL A 89 -7.90 -9.91 -4.47
C VAL A 89 -7.25 -9.19 -5.67
N VAL A 90 -5.99 -8.83 -5.53
CA VAL A 90 -5.17 -8.18 -6.56
C VAL A 90 -3.91 -9.01 -6.77
N ASP A 91 -3.60 -9.30 -8.03
CA ASP A 91 -2.35 -9.95 -8.41
C ASP A 91 -1.24 -8.90 -8.52
N LEU A 92 -0.25 -8.97 -7.61
CA LEU A 92 0.84 -8.00 -7.54
C LEU A 92 1.73 -8.05 -8.79
N GLU A 93 1.93 -9.22 -9.39
CA GLU A 93 2.74 -9.34 -10.60
C GLU A 93 2.09 -8.64 -11.79
N SER A 94 0.75 -8.59 -11.84
CA SER A 94 0.02 -7.88 -12.89
C SER A 94 0.19 -6.36 -12.86
N LEU A 95 0.61 -5.81 -11.72
CA LEU A 95 0.85 -4.38 -11.51
C LEU A 95 2.31 -3.98 -11.77
N ARG A 96 3.21 -4.94 -11.99
CA ARG A 96 4.64 -4.65 -12.23
C ARG A 96 4.86 -4.01 -13.58
N GLY A 97 5.79 -3.04 -13.61
CA GLY A 97 6.20 -2.39 -14.86
C GLY A 97 5.15 -1.46 -15.46
N PHE A 98 4.02 -1.26 -14.77
CA PHE A 98 3.14 -0.14 -15.05
C PHE A 98 3.85 1.14 -14.62
N HIS A 99 4.47 1.80 -15.58
CA HIS A 99 4.79 3.21 -15.48
C HIS A 99 3.57 3.97 -16.00
N THR A 100 2.74 4.51 -15.12
CA THR A 100 1.89 5.64 -15.51
C THR A 100 2.81 6.85 -15.77
N VAL A 101 3.43 6.85 -16.96
CA VAL A 101 3.97 8.06 -17.56
C VAL A 101 2.77 8.88 -17.99
N SER A 102 2.52 9.97 -17.27
CA SER A 102 1.78 11.13 -17.76
C SER A 102 2.23 12.36 -16.98
#